data_AF-A0AA35ZYA8-F1
#
_entry.id   AF-A0AA35ZYA8-F1
#
_cell.length_a   1.000
_cell.length_b   1.000
_cell.length_c   1.000
_cell.angle_alpha   90.00
_cell.angle_beta   90.00
_cell.angle_gamma   90.00
#
_symmetry.space_group_name_H-M   'P 1'
#
loop_
_entity.id
_entity.type
_entity.pdbx_description
1 polymer ?
#
loop_
_entity_poly.entity_id
_entity_poly.type
_entity_poly.pdbx_seq_one_letter_code
_entity_poly.pdbx_strand_id
1 'polypeptide(L)'
;MLYGQVSPLFSTVQNLYLNNNRFTGSVPTTLMDRLMAGNVQLLYLQHNFLTGVPINPMAAIPLSSSVCLQYNCMVPPVQTPCPIEAGTQKTRPTSQCMEWKG
;
A
#
# COMPACT_ATOMS: atom_id res chain seq x y z
N MET A 1 2.80 14.34 -10.59
CA MET A 1 2.12 13.07 -10.26
C MET A 1 3.04 11.94 -10.68
N LEU A 2 3.49 11.11 -9.74
CA LEU A 2 4.44 10.02 -10.00
C LEU A 2 3.70 8.77 -10.53
N TYR A 3 4.38 7.98 -11.36
CA TYR A 3 3.84 6.76 -11.97
C TYR A 3 4.93 5.68 -12.09
N GLY A 4 4.51 4.46 -12.43
CA GLY A 4 5.39 3.29 -12.53
C GLY A 4 5.21 2.34 -11.35
N GLN A 5 6.20 1.48 -11.11
CA GLN A 5 6.18 0.56 -9.98
C GLN A 5 6.83 1.18 -8.74
N VAL A 6 6.43 0.72 -7.55
CA VAL A 6 7.10 1.10 -6.30
C VAL A 6 8.50 0.49 -6.28
N SER A 7 9.53 1.33 -6.12
CA SER A 7 10.92 0.85 -6.11
C SER A 7 11.25 0.11 -4.80
N PRO A 8 11.95 -1.03 -4.85
CA PRO A 8 12.42 -1.72 -3.65
C PRO A 8 13.43 -0.88 -2.86
N LEU A 9 14.08 0.11 -3.49
CA LEU A 9 15.04 1.01 -2.83
C LEU A 9 14.41 1.87 -1.73
N PHE A 10 13.08 2.01 -1.72
CA PHE A 10 12.40 2.72 -0.64
C PHE A 10 12.39 1.96 0.69
N SER A 11 12.86 0.72 0.75
CA SER A 11 12.87 -0.11 1.96
C SER A 11 13.88 0.35 3.04
N THR A 12 14.64 1.41 2.77
CA THR A 12 15.64 2.00 3.68
C THR A 12 15.08 3.14 4.53
N VAL A 13 13.91 3.69 4.19
CA VAL A 13 13.33 4.83 4.92
C VAL A 13 12.40 4.35 6.03
N GLN A 14 12.23 5.18 7.05
CA GLN A 14 11.32 4.89 8.17
C GLN A 14 9.88 5.31 7.86
N ASN A 15 9.71 6.48 7.22
CA ASN A 15 8.41 7.04 6.87
C ASN A 15 8.35 7.27 5.37
N LEU A 16 7.38 6.64 4.71
CA LEU A 16 7.21 6.67 3.26
C LEU A 16 5.80 7.11 2.89
N TYR A 17 5.71 8.27 2.24
CA TYR A 17 4.47 8.86 1.73
C TYR A 17 4.46 8.78 0.20
N LEU A 18 3.69 7.86 -0.36
CA LEU A 18 3.51 7.70 -1.80
C LEU A 18 2.04 7.82 -2.21
N ASN A 19 1.18 8.25 -1.30
CA ASN A 19 -0.25 8.41 -1.53
C ASN A 19 -0.56 9.45 -2.63
N ASN A 20 -1.73 9.34 -3.25
CA ASN A 20 -2.22 10.24 -4.31
C ASN A 20 -1.31 10.29 -5.56
N ASN A 21 -0.82 9.13 -5.99
CA ASN A 21 -0.01 8.98 -7.19
C ASN A 21 -0.64 7.97 -8.17
N ARG A 22 0.12 7.57 -9.19
CA ARG A 22 -0.28 6.60 -10.21
C ARG A 22 0.62 5.37 -10.20
N PHE A 23 1.06 4.92 -9.03
CA PHE A 23 1.83 3.68 -8.92
C PHE A 23 0.97 2.47 -9.26
N THR A 24 1.54 1.53 -10.01
CA THR A 24 0.90 0.30 -10.50
C THR A 24 1.70 -0.93 -10.09
N GLY A 25 1.13 -2.11 -10.32
CA GLY A 25 1.77 -3.38 -10.00
C GLY A 25 1.70 -3.71 -8.50
N SER A 26 2.51 -4.70 -8.09
CA SER A 26 2.59 -5.13 -6.70
C SER A 26 3.63 -4.33 -5.92
N VAL A 27 3.41 -4.13 -4.63
CA VAL A 27 4.42 -3.55 -3.73
C VAL A 27 5.59 -4.53 -3.57
N PRO A 28 6.86 -4.06 -3.59
CA PRO A 28 8.01 -4.93 -3.38
C PRO A 28 7.98 -5.69 -2.06
N THR A 29 8.32 -6.99 -2.08
CA THR A 29 8.40 -7.83 -0.88
C THR A 29 9.37 -7.25 0.14
N THR A 30 10.52 -6.75 -0.30
CA THR A 30 11.52 -6.14 0.58
C THR A 30 10.97 -4.95 1.38
N LEU A 31 10.05 -4.17 0.81
CA LEU A 31 9.43 -3.05 1.51
C LEU A 31 8.48 -3.57 2.61
N MET A 32 7.72 -4.63 2.33
CA MET A 32 6.83 -5.27 3.30
C MET A 32 7.61 -6.00 4.40
N ASP A 33 8.71 -6.67 4.07
CA ASP A 33 9.59 -7.32 5.06
C ASP A 33 10.13 -6.31 6.07
N ARG A 34 10.52 -5.11 5.60
CA ARG A 34 11.02 -4.02 6.45
C ARG A 34 9.92 -3.39 7.30
N LEU A 35 8.69 -3.36 6.80
CA LEU A 35 7.52 -2.96 7.59
C LEU A 35 7.22 -3.99 8.68
N MET A 36 7.24 -5.28 8.36
CA MET A 36 7.01 -6.37 9.32
C MET A 36 8.12 -6.49 10.37
N ALA A 37 9.35 -6.09 10.02
CA ALA A 37 10.47 -5.96 10.96
C ALA A 37 10.40 -4.69 11.84
N GLY A 38 9.45 -3.79 11.59
CA GLY A 38 9.30 -2.52 12.32
C GLY A 38 10.32 -1.45 11.96
N ASN A 39 11.09 -1.63 10.89
CA ASN A 39 12.03 -0.62 10.38
C ASN A 39 11.32 0.49 9.62
N VAL A 40 10.25 0.16 8.88
CA VAL A 40 9.35 1.13 8.25
C VAL A 40 8.16 1.32 9.19
N GLN A 41 8.07 2.49 9.80
CA GLN A 41 7.02 2.82 10.77
C GLN A 41 5.78 3.43 10.12
N LEU A 42 5.92 4.08 8.96
CA LEU A 42 4.79 4.66 8.26
C LEU A 42 4.90 4.39 6.77
N LEU A 43 3.85 3.78 6.21
CA LEU A 43 3.75 3.47 4.79
C LEU A 43 2.38 3.83 4.24
N TYR A 44 2.30 5.00 3.60
CA TYR A 44 1.07 5.50 3.00
C TYR A 44 1.10 5.30 1.48
N LEU A 45 0.23 4.42 1.01
CA LEU A 45 0.11 4.01 -0.40
C LEU A 45 -1.30 4.24 -0.94
N GLN A 46 -2.19 4.85 -0.16
CA GLN A 46 -3.57 5.08 -0.57
C GLN A 46 -3.68 5.96 -1.82
N HIS A 47 -4.77 5.82 -2.56
CA HIS A 47 -4.99 6.54 -3.81
C HIS A 47 -3.87 6.30 -4.85
N ASN A 48 -3.60 5.03 -5.14
CA ASN A 48 -2.77 4.59 -6.25
C ASN A 48 -3.55 3.56 -7.10
N PHE A 49 -2.85 2.82 -7.97
CA PHE A 49 -3.40 1.77 -8.84
C PHE A 49 -2.67 0.44 -8.59
N LEU A 50 -2.23 0.22 -7.34
CA LEU A 50 -1.53 -1.00 -6.95
C LEU A 50 -2.46 -2.20 -7.04
N THR A 51 -1.94 -3.32 -7.53
CA THR A 51 -2.69 -4.54 -7.78
C THR A 51 -2.41 -5.65 -6.76
N GLY A 52 -1.39 -5.47 -5.91
CA GLY A 52 -1.05 -6.44 -4.88
C GLY A 52 -0.10 -5.93 -3.82
N VAL A 53 -0.09 -6.63 -2.69
CA VAL A 53 0.88 -6.46 -1.59
C VAL A 53 1.25 -7.85 -1.07
N PRO A 54 2.55 -8.20 -1.02
CA PRO A 54 3.01 -9.50 -0.54
C PRO A 54 2.99 -9.52 1.01
N ILE A 55 1.80 -9.61 1.58
CA ILE A 55 1.61 -9.76 3.02
C ILE A 55 0.56 -10.84 3.29
N ASN A 56 0.79 -11.64 4.32
CA ASN A 56 -0.20 -12.62 4.77
C ASN A 56 -1.42 -11.85 5.34
N PRO A 57 -2.65 -12.09 4.85
CA PRO A 57 -3.86 -11.43 5.36
C PRO A 57 -4.12 -11.65 6.87
N MET A 58 -3.57 -12.73 7.43
CA MET A 58 -3.65 -13.06 8.86
C MET A 58 -2.48 -12.47 9.67
N ALA A 59 -1.51 -11.80 9.04
CA ALA A 59 -0.40 -11.18 9.76
C ALA A 59 -0.88 -9.96 10.56
N ALA A 60 -0.42 -9.90 11.80
CA ALA A 60 -0.56 -8.70 12.61
C ALA A 60 0.54 -7.70 12.23
N ILE A 61 0.16 -6.51 11.79
CA ILE A 61 1.11 -5.41 11.57
C ILE A 61 1.74 -5.03 12.92
N PRO A 62 3.08 -4.86 13.00
CA PRO A 62 3.73 -4.43 14.23
C PRO A 62 3.12 -3.14 14.77
N LEU A 63 2.93 -3.03 16.10
CA LEU A 63 2.36 -1.83 16.72
C LEU A 63 3.20 -0.56 16.49
N SER A 64 4.49 -0.73 16.19
CA SER A 64 5.39 0.36 15.80
C SER A 64 5.18 0.86 14.38
N SER A 65 4.32 0.21 13.60
CA SER A 65 4.15 0.42 12.16
C SER A 65 2.70 0.71 11.79
N SER A 66 2.52 1.62 10.84
CA SER A 66 1.23 2.02 10.28
C SER A 66 1.31 1.94 8.76
N VAL A 67 0.33 1.26 8.16
CA VAL A 67 0.24 1.14 6.70
C VAL A 67 -1.17 1.55 6.26
N CYS A 68 -1.29 2.24 5.13
CA CYS A 68 -2.58 2.56 4.54
C CYS A 68 -2.60 2.19 3.05
N LEU A 69 -3.49 1.27 2.68
CA LEU A 69 -3.58 0.68 1.33
C LEU A 69 -4.88 1.02 0.59
N GLN A 70 -5.75 1.83 1.21
CA GLN A 70 -7.09 2.11 0.67
C GLN A 70 -7.05 2.74 -0.72
N TYR A 71 -8.13 2.58 -1.48
CA TYR A 71 -8.28 3.17 -2.80
C TYR A 71 -7.17 2.77 -3.80
N ASN A 72 -6.89 1.46 -3.86
CA ASN A 72 -6.02 0.81 -4.83
C ASN A 72 -6.79 -0.24 -5.66
N CYS A 73 -6.18 -0.75 -6.72
CA CYS A 73 -6.75 -1.75 -7.63
C CYS A 73 -6.62 -3.19 -7.09
N MET A 74 -6.90 -3.37 -5.80
CA MET A 74 -6.82 -4.65 -5.10
C MET A 74 -7.74 -4.61 -3.88
N VAL A 75 -8.21 -5.77 -3.43
CA VAL A 75 -8.79 -5.89 -2.08
C VAL A 75 -7.63 -5.83 -1.08
N PRO A 76 -7.60 -4.85 -0.15
CA PRO A 76 -6.52 -4.75 0.82
C PRO A 76 -6.42 -6.05 1.65
N PRO A 77 -5.25 -6.71 1.68
CA PRO A 77 -5.10 -7.99 2.39
C PRO A 77 -5.19 -7.83 3.91
N VAL A 78 -4.90 -6.63 4.43
CA VAL A 78 -5.01 -6.29 5.84
C VAL A 78 -5.84 -5.02 6.00
N GLN A 79 -6.63 -4.96 7.07
CA GLN A 79 -7.41 -3.76 7.41
C GLN A 79 -6.69 -2.99 8.52
N THR A 80 -6.15 -1.84 8.16
CA THR A 80 -5.43 -0.95 9.06
C THR A 80 -6.07 0.44 9.09
N PRO A 81 -5.93 1.18 10.19
CA PRO A 81 -6.37 2.58 10.25
C PRO A 81 -5.65 3.41 9.18
N CYS A 82 -6.45 4.20 8.44
CA CYS A 82 -5.96 5.17 7.46
C CYS A 82 -6.26 6.60 7.94
N PRO A 83 -5.48 7.60 7.51
CA PRO A 83 -5.81 9.00 7.77
C PRO A 83 -7.15 9.38 7.14
N ILE A 84 -7.83 10.40 7.68
CA ILE A 84 -9.14 10.88 7.20
C ILE A 84 -9.11 11.20 5.70
N GLU A 85 -7.98 11.76 5.23
CA GLU A 85 -7.74 12.12 3.83
C GLU A 85 -7.74 10.93 2.85
N ALA A 86 -7.66 9.69 3.34
CA ALA A 86 -7.76 8.49 2.50
C ALA A 86 -9.21 8.18 2.06
N GLY A 87 -10.19 8.83 2.69
CA GLY A 87 -11.60 8.55 2.48
C GLY A 87 -12.05 7.20 3.05
N THR A 88 -13.24 6.76 2.65
CA THR A 88 -13.89 5.55 3.19
C THR A 88 -13.87 4.36 2.23
N GLN A 89 -13.45 4.57 0.98
CA GLN A 89 -13.46 3.55 -0.06
C GLN A 89 -12.24 2.64 0.07
N LYS A 90 -12.49 1.37 0.43
CA LYS A 90 -11.43 0.37 0.61
C LYS A 90 -10.70 0.06 -0.70
N THR A 91 -11.44 -0.10 -1.78
CA THR A 91 -10.93 -0.44 -3.11
C THR A 91 -11.20 0.71 -4.08
N ARG A 92 -10.32 0.91 -5.06
CA ARG A 92 -10.58 1.80 -6.20
C ARG A 92 -11.62 1.13 -7.10
N PRO A 93 -12.56 1.83 -7.76
CA PRO A 93 -13.53 1.20 -8.66
C PRO A 93 -12.87 0.38 -9.80
N THR A 94 -13.43 -0.79 -10.13
CA THR A 94 -12.91 -1.70 -11.18
C THR A 94 -12.82 -1.03 -12.54
N SER A 95 -13.76 -0.12 -12.86
CA SER A 95 -13.74 0.67 -14.10
C SER A 95 -12.51 1.57 -14.25
N GLN A 96 -11.78 1.85 -13.17
CA GLN A 96 -10.55 2.64 -13.18
C GLN A 96 -9.28 1.79 -13.15
N CYS A 97 -9.40 0.47 -13.13
CA CYS A 97 -8.28 -0.45 -12.98
C CYS A 97 -8.09 -1.25 -14.27
N MET A 98 -6.94 -1.06 -14.91
CA MET A 98 -6.67 -1.64 -16.25
C MET A 98 -6.56 -3.17 -16.25
N GLU A 99 -6.13 -3.78 -15.12
CA GLU A 99 -5.88 -5.23 -14.99
C GLU A 99 -6.68 -5.89 -13.86
N TRP A 100 -7.58 -5.17 -13.19
CA TRP A 100 -8.32 -5.72 -12.06
C TRP A 100 -9.65 -6.34 -12.53
N LYS A 101 -9.65 -7.67 -12.65
CA LYS A 101 -10.87 -8.47 -12.70
C LYS A 101 -11.28 -8.73 -11.25
N GLY A 102 -12.35 -8.07 -10.82
CA GLY A 102 -12.83 -8.03 -9.43
C GLY A 102 -12.93 -9.40 -8.76
#